data_AF-A0A7Y5BJ19-F1
#
_entry.id   AF-A0A7Y5BJ19-F1
#
_cell.length_a   1.000
_cell.length_b   1.000
_cell.length_c   1.000
_cell.angle_alpha   90.00
_cell.angle_beta   90.00
_cell.angle_gamma   90.00
#
_symmetry.space_group_name_H-M   'P 1'
#
loop_
_entity.id
_entity.type
_entity.pdbx_description
1 polymer ?
#
loop_
_entity_poly.entity_id
_entity_poly.type
_entity_poly.pdbx_seq_one_letter_code
_entity_poly.pdbx_strand_id
1 'polypeptide(L)'
;MFSMLLSKVNRNKKGLESFLKKTNSFNSQVYVFEFDSSQEVTLEDESVDLVVTSPPYGDSKTTVAYGQFSRLSSQWLGFEEADNLDSRLMGGAPKEIFPTGFQLLDATIQQIASIDEKRAREVYSFYVDYIKSISNVANVIKRGG
;
A
#
# COMPACT_ATOMS: atom_id res chain seq x y z
N MET A 1 5.02 -19.41 27.26
CA MET A 1 5.03 -18.92 25.86
C MET A 1 4.00 -19.64 24.99
N PHE A 2 4.00 -20.98 24.95
CA PHE A 2 3.02 -21.77 24.17
C PHE A 2 1.56 -21.55 24.61
N SER A 3 1.29 -21.45 25.92
CA SER A 3 -0.04 -21.16 26.47
C SER A 3 -0.62 -19.82 26.00
N MET A 4 0.22 -18.79 25.85
CA MET A 4 -0.18 -17.47 25.39
C MET A 4 -0.47 -17.44 23.89
N LEU A 5 0.28 -18.21 23.10
CA LEU A 5 -0.01 -18.38 21.68
C LEU A 5 -1.35 -19.10 21.49
N LEU A 6 -1.55 -20.21 22.20
CA LEU A 6 -2.77 -21.01 22.13
C LEU A 6 -4.01 -20.20 22.57
N SER A 7 -3.88 -19.38 23.61
CA SER A 7 -4.97 -18.50 24.06
C SER A 7 -5.33 -17.46 23.00
N LYS A 8 -4.34 -16.84 22.34
CA LYS A 8 -4.57 -15.91 21.21
C LYS A 8 -5.26 -16.60 20.03
N VAL A 9 -4.79 -17.79 19.63
CA VAL A 9 -5.40 -18.56 18.53
C VAL A 9 -6.84 -18.92 18.86
N ASN A 10 -7.12 -19.43 20.06
CA ASN A 10 -8.48 -19.76 20.48
C ASN A 10 -9.39 -18.52 20.55
N ARG A 11 -8.87 -17.38 21.00
CA ARG A 11 -9.59 -16.10 20.99
C ARG A 11 -9.94 -15.68 19.57
N ASN A 12 -8.98 -15.72 18.65
CA ASN A 12 -9.19 -15.33 17.25
C ASN A 12 -10.19 -16.27 16.55
N LYS A 13 -10.11 -17.60 16.80
CA LYS A 13 -11.09 -18.58 16.32
C LYS A 13 -12.51 -18.26 16.78
N LYS A 14 -12.70 -18.01 18.09
CA LYS A 14 -14.01 -17.59 18.63
C LYS A 14 -14.51 -16.29 18.02
N GLY A 15 -13.60 -15.34 17.77
CA GLY A 15 -13.90 -14.09 17.07
C GLY A 15 -14.42 -14.33 15.65
N LEU A 16 -13.75 -15.19 14.89
CA LEU A 16 -14.17 -15.58 13.54
C LEU A 16 -15.54 -16.29 13.55
N GLU A 17 -15.75 -17.24 14.46
CA GLU A 17 -17.04 -17.93 14.60
C GLU A 17 -18.19 -16.94 14.92
N SER A 18 -17.96 -15.98 15.81
CA SER A 18 -18.92 -14.94 16.16
C SER A 18 -19.22 -14.02 14.97
N PHE A 19 -18.19 -13.64 14.21
CA PHE A 19 -18.33 -12.85 12.99
C PHE A 19 -19.18 -13.60 11.96
N LEU A 20 -18.82 -14.84 11.63
CA LEU A 20 -19.54 -15.65 10.64
C LEU A 20 -21.02 -15.87 10.99
N LYS A 21 -21.33 -16.09 12.28
CA LYS A 21 -22.72 -16.21 12.74
C LYS A 21 -23.54 -14.93 12.52
N LYS A 22 -22.93 -13.76 12.72
CA LYS A 22 -23.59 -12.46 12.48
C LYS A 22 -23.73 -12.20 10.98
N THR A 23 -22.74 -12.58 10.18
CA THR A 23 -22.72 -12.29 8.75
C THR A 23 -23.60 -13.21 7.91
N ASN A 24 -23.98 -14.39 8.41
CA ASN A 24 -24.97 -15.27 7.75
C ASN A 24 -26.32 -14.60 7.45
N SER A 25 -26.61 -13.45 8.08
CA SER A 25 -27.84 -12.69 7.90
C SER A 25 -27.76 -11.66 6.76
N PHE A 26 -26.57 -11.42 6.21
CA PHE A 26 -26.34 -10.42 5.16
C PHE A 26 -26.02 -11.11 3.83
N ASN A 27 -26.56 -10.57 2.74
CA ASN A 27 -26.26 -11.04 1.38
C ASN A 27 -25.08 -10.24 0.76
N SER A 28 -24.04 -10.00 1.54
CA SER A 28 -22.86 -9.23 1.11
C SER A 28 -21.88 -10.14 0.36
N GLN A 29 -21.44 -9.69 -0.81
CA GLN A 29 -20.36 -10.34 -1.56
C GLN A 29 -19.03 -9.72 -1.15
N VAL A 30 -18.03 -10.56 -0.87
CA VAL A 30 -16.70 -10.13 -0.42
C VAL A 30 -15.67 -10.70 -1.38
N TYR A 31 -14.80 -9.83 -1.89
CA TYR A 31 -13.72 -10.19 -2.80
C TYR A 31 -12.39 -9.74 -2.22
N VAL A 32 -11.35 -10.53 -2.45
CA VAL A 32 -9.97 -10.20 -2.09
C VAL A 32 -9.16 -10.22 -3.38
N PHE A 33 -8.43 -9.15 -3.61
CA PHE A 33 -7.60 -8.97 -4.81
C PHE A 33 -6.16 -8.68 -4.39
N GLU A 34 -5.22 -9.14 -5.20
CA GLU A 34 -3.80 -8.84 -5.08
C GLU A 34 -3.35 -8.10 -6.34
N PHE A 35 -2.98 -6.82 -6.20
CA PHE A 35 -2.46 -6.01 -7.30
C PHE A 35 -1.62 -4.84 -6.77
N ASP A 36 -0.79 -4.27 -7.64
CA ASP A 36 -0.10 -3.00 -7.39
C ASP A 36 -0.96 -1.83 -7.85
N SER A 37 -1.53 -1.10 -6.89
CA SER A 37 -2.38 0.07 -7.17
C SER A 37 -1.69 1.14 -8.01
N SER A 38 -0.35 1.24 -8.02
CA SER A 38 0.39 2.18 -8.86
C SER A 38 0.44 1.80 -10.35
N GLN A 39 0.01 0.59 -10.69
CA GLN A 39 -0.09 0.08 -12.06
C GLN A 39 -1.54 0.08 -12.54
N GLU A 40 -2.33 -0.91 -12.11
CA GLU A 40 -3.72 -1.10 -12.52
C GLU A 40 -4.52 -1.63 -11.34
N VAL A 41 -5.74 -1.10 -11.18
CA VAL A 41 -6.71 -1.58 -10.19
C VAL A 41 -7.69 -2.47 -10.93
N THR A 42 -7.78 -3.75 -10.54
CA THR A 42 -8.63 -4.76 -11.19
C THR A 42 -10.10 -4.62 -10.79
N LEU A 43 -10.67 -3.43 -10.98
CA LEU A 43 -12.09 -3.12 -10.79
C LEU A 43 -12.56 -2.30 -11.99
N GLU A 44 -13.86 -2.37 -12.28
CA GLU A 44 -14.45 -1.56 -13.35
C GLU A 44 -14.41 -0.07 -12.97
N ASP A 45 -14.21 0.79 -13.97
CA ASP A 45 -14.32 2.24 -13.80
C ASP A 45 -15.71 2.62 -13.26
N GLU A 46 -15.76 3.64 -12.41
CA GLU A 46 -17.01 4.14 -11.81
C GLU A 46 -17.88 3.04 -11.13
N SER A 47 -17.26 2.00 -10.55
CA SER A 47 -17.97 0.87 -9.91
C SER A 47 -18.04 0.97 -8.38
N VAL A 48 -17.21 1.81 -7.75
CA VAL A 48 -17.06 1.91 -6.29
C VAL A 48 -17.68 3.20 -5.76
N ASP A 49 -18.51 3.11 -4.72
CA ASP A 49 -19.12 4.26 -4.03
C ASP A 49 -18.24 4.85 -2.92
N LEU A 50 -17.37 4.04 -2.28
CA LEU A 50 -16.54 4.49 -1.18
C LEU A 50 -15.22 3.74 -1.16
N VAL A 51 -14.12 4.49 -1.09
CA VAL A 51 -12.78 3.96 -0.84
C VAL A 51 -12.36 4.33 0.57
N VAL A 52 -12.00 3.31 1.35
CA VAL A 52 -11.33 3.47 2.65
C VAL A 52 -9.91 2.93 2.49
N THR A 53 -8.91 3.78 2.73
CA THR A 53 -7.51 3.43 2.47
C THR A 53 -6.62 3.80 3.64
N SER A 54 -5.56 3.01 3.83
CA SER A 54 -4.43 3.29 4.72
C SER A 54 -3.14 3.14 3.91
N PRO A 55 -2.84 4.09 3.01
CA PRO A 55 -1.71 3.99 2.11
C PRO A 55 -0.39 4.00 2.91
N PRO A 56 0.72 3.53 2.33
CA PRO A 56 2.02 3.64 2.99
C PRO A 56 2.39 5.11 3.16
N TYR A 57 2.76 5.50 4.38
CA TYR A 57 3.01 6.89 4.76
C TYR A 57 4.50 7.31 4.63
N GLY A 58 5.31 6.53 3.92
CA GLY A 58 6.68 6.89 3.60
C GLY A 58 7.40 5.84 2.76
N ASP A 59 8.58 6.20 2.27
CA ASP A 59 9.45 5.32 1.47
C ASP A 59 10.09 4.23 2.35
N SER A 60 10.40 3.08 1.73
CA SER A 60 11.06 1.94 2.40
C SER A 60 12.43 2.30 2.99
N LYS A 61 13.05 3.37 2.50
CA LYS A 61 14.38 3.84 2.94
C LYS A 61 14.36 4.78 4.14
N THR A 62 13.29 5.55 4.40
CA THR A 62 13.24 6.50 5.53
C THR A 62 12.13 6.26 6.53
N THR A 63 11.32 5.23 6.33
CA THR A 63 10.40 4.69 7.33
C THR A 63 10.74 3.25 7.70
N VAL A 64 10.00 2.64 8.63
CA VAL A 64 10.18 1.22 8.97
C VAL A 64 10.06 0.41 7.68
N ALA A 65 11.15 -0.23 7.26
CA ALA A 65 11.19 -0.98 6.02
C ALA A 65 10.18 -2.13 6.07
N TYR A 66 9.01 -1.90 5.47
CA TYR A 66 7.93 -2.89 5.42
C TYR A 66 8.43 -4.20 4.81
N GLY A 67 9.33 -4.16 3.83
CA GLY A 67 9.98 -5.34 3.28
C GLY A 67 10.80 -6.11 4.31
N GLN A 68 11.61 -5.43 5.12
CA GLN A 68 12.37 -6.08 6.20
C GLN A 68 11.45 -6.66 7.29
N PHE A 69 10.41 -5.93 7.68
CA PHE A 69 9.46 -6.39 8.69
C PHE A 69 8.64 -7.59 8.20
N SER A 70 8.25 -7.62 6.93
CA SER A 70 7.42 -8.66 6.36
C SER A 70 8.22 -9.87 5.86
N ARG A 71 9.55 -9.77 5.71
CA ARG A 71 10.39 -10.79 5.07
C ARG A 71 10.19 -12.21 5.61
N LEU A 72 10.35 -12.41 6.92
CA LEU A 72 10.21 -13.75 7.53
C LEU A 72 8.80 -14.31 7.35
N SER A 73 7.79 -13.47 7.56
CA SER A 73 6.39 -13.87 7.37
C SER A 73 6.10 -14.24 5.92
N SER A 74 6.68 -13.50 4.97
CA SER A 74 6.51 -13.73 3.52
C SER A 74 7.19 -15.03 3.10
N GLN A 75 8.42 -15.29 3.58
CA GLN A 75 9.12 -16.55 3.33
C GLN A 75 8.35 -17.75 3.89
N TRP A 76 7.77 -17.62 5.09
CA TRP A 76 6.91 -18.66 5.69
C TRP A 76 5.66 -18.96 4.87
N LEU A 77 5.13 -17.95 4.17
CA LEU A 77 3.98 -18.08 3.27
C LEU A 77 4.37 -18.52 1.85
N GLY A 78 5.66 -18.76 1.58
CA GLY A 78 6.14 -19.24 0.28
C GLY A 78 6.43 -18.15 -0.75
N PHE A 79 6.56 -16.88 -0.34
CA PHE A 79 6.97 -15.81 -1.24
C PHE A 79 8.50 -15.79 -1.40
N GLU A 80 8.99 -16.25 -2.56
CA GLU A 80 10.42 -16.50 -2.81
C GLU A 80 11.26 -15.22 -3.09
N GLU A 81 10.64 -14.07 -3.35
CA GLU A 81 11.32 -12.81 -3.73
C GLU A 81 11.38 -11.73 -2.63
N ALA A 82 11.22 -12.10 -1.35
CA ALA A 82 11.15 -11.14 -0.25
C ALA A 82 12.41 -10.25 -0.10
N ASP A 83 13.54 -10.66 -0.69
CA ASP A 83 14.83 -9.97 -0.60
C ASP A 83 14.90 -8.71 -1.49
N ASN A 84 14.12 -8.66 -2.58
CA ASN A 84 14.07 -7.53 -3.52
C ASN A 84 12.75 -6.76 -3.42
N LEU A 85 11.92 -7.03 -2.39
CA LEU A 85 10.62 -6.40 -2.25
C LEU A 85 10.74 -4.86 -2.17
N ASP A 86 11.75 -4.35 -1.44
CA ASP A 86 11.93 -2.92 -1.23
C ASP A 86 12.13 -2.12 -2.53
N SER A 87 12.70 -2.71 -3.59
CA SER A 87 12.86 -2.04 -4.88
C SER A 87 11.58 -2.05 -5.74
N ARG A 88 10.64 -2.95 -5.43
CA ARG A 88 9.34 -3.08 -6.08
C ARG A 88 8.24 -2.26 -5.40
N LEU A 89 8.44 -1.86 -4.14
CA LEU A 89 7.51 -0.98 -3.42
C LEU A 89 7.56 0.46 -3.99
N MET A 90 6.53 1.25 -3.68
CA MET A 90 6.46 2.66 -4.08
C MET A 90 7.70 3.44 -3.63
N GLY A 91 8.35 4.13 -4.59
CA GLY A 91 9.61 4.83 -4.34
C GLY A 91 10.85 3.94 -4.23
N GLY A 92 10.72 2.63 -4.44
CA GLY A 92 11.82 1.65 -4.33
C GLY A 92 12.94 1.85 -5.36
N ALA A 93 12.61 2.45 -6.52
CA ALA A 93 13.55 2.78 -7.58
C ALA A 93 13.60 4.31 -7.82
N PRO A 94 14.79 4.95 -7.71
CA PRO A 94 14.97 6.36 -8.04
C PRO A 94 14.60 6.66 -9.49
N LYS A 95 13.86 7.75 -9.70
CA LYS A 95 13.41 8.27 -10.99
C LYS A 95 14.01 9.64 -11.27
N GLU A 96 14.09 10.00 -12.54
CA GLU A 96 14.42 11.37 -12.95
C GLU A 96 13.29 12.33 -12.60
N ILE A 97 13.66 13.53 -12.12
CA ILE A 97 12.71 14.52 -11.61
C ILE A 97 12.13 15.32 -12.78
N PHE A 98 10.80 15.33 -12.87
CA PHE A 98 10.01 16.16 -13.77
C PHE A 98 8.95 16.93 -12.98
N PRO A 99 8.43 18.06 -13.49
CA PRO A 99 7.31 18.76 -12.85
C PRO A 99 6.10 17.84 -12.70
N THR A 100 5.58 17.75 -11.48
CA THR A 100 4.40 16.92 -11.15
C THR A 100 3.09 17.62 -11.45
N GLY A 101 3.12 18.95 -11.62
CA GLY A 101 1.93 19.80 -11.74
C GLY A 101 1.41 20.28 -10.39
N PHE A 102 1.99 19.83 -9.28
CA PHE A 102 1.67 20.29 -7.93
C PHE A 102 2.75 21.24 -7.42
N GLN A 103 2.47 22.54 -7.46
CA GLN A 103 3.47 23.59 -7.14
C GLN A 103 4.15 23.40 -5.79
N LEU A 104 3.41 23.04 -4.75
CA LEU A 104 3.97 22.80 -3.41
C LEU A 104 4.96 21.63 -3.41
N LEU A 105 4.61 20.53 -4.09
CA LEU A 105 5.46 19.35 -4.20
C LEU A 105 6.71 19.67 -5.03
N ASP A 106 6.54 20.29 -6.20
CA ASP A 106 7.63 20.65 -7.10
C ASP A 106 8.63 21.59 -6.40
N ALA A 107 8.15 22.62 -5.69
CA ALA A 107 8.98 23.52 -4.91
C ALA A 107 9.72 22.80 -3.77
N THR A 108 9.04 21.88 -3.08
CA THR A 108 9.65 21.08 -1.99
C THR A 108 10.76 20.17 -2.53
N ILE A 109 10.53 19.49 -3.67
CA ILE A 109 11.55 18.64 -4.30
C ILE A 109 12.76 19.48 -4.75
N GLN A 110 12.55 20.67 -5.30
CA GLN A 110 13.63 21.58 -5.66
C GLN A 110 14.45 22.05 -4.44
N GLN A 111 13.78 22.36 -3.31
CA GLN A 111 14.46 22.70 -2.06
C GLN A 111 15.34 21.54 -1.58
N ILE A 112 14.82 20.32 -1.60
CA ILE A 112 15.60 19.12 -1.24
C ILE A 112 16.77 18.95 -2.21
N ALA A 113 16.56 19.10 -3.52
CA ALA A 113 17.59 18.92 -4.54
C ALA A 113 18.74 19.92 -4.39
N SER A 114 18.47 21.13 -3.87
CA SER A 114 19.51 22.12 -3.58
C SER A 114 20.46 21.71 -2.45
N ILE A 115 20.06 20.75 -1.61
CA ILE A 115 20.83 20.21 -0.48
C ILE A 115 21.40 18.82 -0.83
N ASP A 116 20.56 17.93 -1.36
CA ASP A 116 20.90 16.56 -1.73
C ASP A 116 20.03 16.10 -2.92
N GLU A 117 20.64 16.10 -4.11
CA GLU A 117 19.99 15.68 -5.35
C GLU A 117 19.54 14.21 -5.31
N LYS A 118 20.35 13.33 -4.70
CA LYS A 118 20.02 11.91 -4.60
C LYS A 118 18.78 11.73 -3.74
N ARG A 119 18.71 12.42 -2.60
CA ARG A 119 17.54 12.38 -1.72
C ARG A 119 16.31 12.94 -2.40
N ALA A 120 16.44 14.01 -3.18
CA ALA A 120 15.34 14.56 -3.95
C ALA A 120 14.75 13.53 -4.92
N ARG A 121 15.59 12.75 -5.62
CA ARG A 121 15.14 11.67 -6.50
C ARG A 121 14.39 10.57 -5.74
N GLU A 122 14.85 10.18 -4.55
CA GLU A 122 14.16 9.18 -3.72
C GLU A 122 12.76 9.65 -3.30
N VAL A 123 12.66 10.88 -2.76
CA VAL A 123 11.38 11.47 -2.35
C VAL A 123 10.44 11.64 -3.54
N TYR A 124 10.95 12.18 -4.65
CA TYR A 124 10.20 12.33 -5.89
C TYR A 124 9.62 11.00 -6.38
N SER A 125 10.43 9.93 -6.34
CA SER A 125 10.03 8.61 -6.83
C SER A 125 8.83 8.05 -6.09
N PHE A 126 8.79 8.24 -4.76
CA PHE A 126 7.65 7.86 -3.93
C PHE A 126 6.39 8.62 -4.33
N TYR A 127 6.47 9.95 -4.41
CA TYR A 127 5.30 10.77 -4.73
C TYR A 127 4.74 10.50 -6.13
N VAL A 128 5.60 10.25 -7.12
CA VAL A 128 5.13 9.89 -8.47
C VAL A 128 4.39 8.56 -8.47
N ASP A 129 4.91 7.54 -7.78
CA ASP A 129 4.19 6.25 -7.69
C ASP A 129 2.89 6.40 -6.91
N TYR A 130 2.88 7.23 -5.88
CA TYR A 130 1.70 7.51 -5.09
C TYR A 130 0.63 8.28 -5.87
N ILE A 131 1.02 9.25 -6.70
CA ILE A 131 0.12 9.94 -7.63
C ILE A 131 -0.53 8.95 -8.59
N LYS A 132 0.24 7.99 -9.14
CA LYS A 132 -0.32 6.93 -9.99
C LYS A 132 -1.32 6.07 -9.23
N SER A 133 -0.95 5.64 -8.02
CA SER A 133 -1.82 4.84 -7.14
C SER A 133 -3.16 5.53 -6.88
N ILE A 134 -3.13 6.79 -6.44
CA ILE A 134 -4.34 7.57 -6.21
C ILE A 134 -5.15 7.75 -7.50
N SER A 135 -4.49 8.01 -8.63
CA SER A 135 -5.18 8.22 -9.92
C SER A 135 -5.92 6.96 -10.36
N ASN A 136 -5.27 5.80 -10.28
CA ASN A 136 -5.88 4.51 -10.63
C ASN A 136 -7.04 4.17 -9.69
N VAL A 137 -6.89 4.43 -8.39
CA VAL A 137 -7.98 4.25 -7.42
C VAL A 137 -9.13 5.24 -7.68
N ALA A 138 -8.84 6.47 -8.09
CA ALA A 138 -9.86 7.46 -8.38
C ALA A 138 -10.72 7.08 -9.60
N ASN A 139 -10.14 6.40 -10.61
CA ASN A 139 -10.87 5.97 -11.81
C ASN A 139 -12.02 5.00 -11.51
N VAL A 140 -11.86 4.17 -10.48
CA VAL A 140 -12.89 3.19 -10.11
C VAL A 140 -14.01 3.79 -9.25
N ILE A 141 -13.86 5.03 -8.78
CA ILE A 141 -14.86 5.73 -7.97
C ILE A 141 -15.92 6.34 -8.87
N LYS A 142 -17.19 6.22 -8.49
CA LYS A 142 -18.31 6.84 -9.20
C LYS A 142 -18.18 8.36 -9.28
N ARG A 143 -18.71 8.94 -10.36
CA ARG A 143 -18.80 10.40 -10.49
C ARG A 143 -19.67 10.98 -9.39
N GLY A 144 -19.17 12.02 -8.74
CA GLY A 144 -19.86 12.69 -7.64
C GLY A 144 -19.45 12.22 -6.24
N GLY A 145 -18.61 11.18 -6.16
CA GLY A 145 -18.27 10.52 -4.91
C GLY A 145 -19.30 9.44 -4.61
#